data_AF-A0A151SX78-F1
#
_entry.id   AF-A0A151SX78-F1
#
_cell.length_a   1.000
_cell.length_b   1.000
_cell.length_c   1.000
_cell.angle_alpha   90.00
_cell.angle_beta   90.00
_cell.angle_gamma   90.00
#
_symmetry.space_group_name_H-M   'P 1'
#
loop_
_entity.id
_entity.type
_entity.pdbx_description
1 polymer ?
#
loop_
_entity_poly.entity_id
_entity_poly.type
_entity_poly.pdbx_seq_one_letter_code
_entity_poly.pdbx_strand_id
1 'polypeptide(L)'
;KLHQVQKFLWKNVITRFGVPHTLLTDNGFQFTDRKLNEFLDGLEVQHKVTSVEHPQTNGQAESANKVILSELKKRLGEAKGAWAEQLPEVLWAYRCTPQSTTQETPFRLVYGSDAMIPVEIGETSFHRAHFDEASNEAKLRTNLDTVEEVRDRALVVAEATKQRYKRRFDSRVKPREFREGDLVRRATGEARKDPRQGKLAPNWDGPFRIRHNLNNGAFKLEYLSGEPIPRTWNSTHLKMYYS
;
A
#
# COMPACT_ATOMS: atom_id res chain seq x y z
N LYS A 1 -2.31 12.41 19.02
CA LYS A 1 -2.37 11.69 17.72
C LYS A 1 -3.14 10.37 17.82
N LEU A 2 -2.88 9.52 18.82
CA LEU A 2 -3.56 8.24 19.04
C LEU A 2 -5.09 8.31 19.11
N HIS A 3 -5.63 9.23 19.93
CA HIS A 3 -7.08 9.48 20.00
C HIS A 3 -7.70 9.90 18.66
N GLN A 4 -6.90 10.49 17.75
CA GLN A 4 -7.38 10.88 16.42
C GLN A 4 -7.54 9.67 15.50
N VAL A 5 -6.71 8.62 15.63
CA VAL A 5 -6.83 7.39 14.83
C VAL A 5 -8.09 6.63 15.21
N GLN A 6 -8.32 6.43 16.51
CA GLN A 6 -9.55 5.81 17.00
C GLN A 6 -10.79 6.59 16.56
N LYS A 7 -10.79 7.92 16.73
CA LYS A 7 -11.89 8.80 16.27
C LYS A 7 -12.09 8.72 14.77
N PHE A 8 -11.00 8.63 13.99
CA PHE A 8 -11.07 8.48 12.54
C PHE A 8 -11.71 7.14 12.15
N LEU A 9 -11.24 6.03 12.71
CA LEU A 9 -11.78 4.69 12.45
C LEU A 9 -13.26 4.61 12.80
N TRP A 10 -13.65 5.13 13.97
CA TRP A 10 -15.05 5.18 14.37
C TRP A 10 -15.89 5.98 13.37
N LYS A 11 -15.54 7.26 13.14
CA LYS A 11 -16.38 8.20 12.37
C LYS A 11 -16.39 7.96 10.86
N ASN A 12 -15.28 7.50 10.28
CA ASN A 12 -15.09 7.48 8.84
C ASN A 12 -15.06 6.08 8.25
N VAL A 13 -14.83 5.05 9.08
CA VAL A 13 -14.79 3.66 8.63
C VAL A 13 -15.98 2.91 9.20
N ILE A 14 -16.05 2.76 10.53
CA ILE A 14 -17.05 1.90 11.19
C ILE A 14 -18.47 2.41 10.99
N THR A 15 -18.75 3.68 11.28
CA THR A 15 -20.10 4.23 11.12
C THR A 15 -20.53 4.39 9.65
N ARG A 16 -19.61 4.21 8.68
CA ARG A 16 -19.88 4.38 7.26
C ARG A 16 -20.00 3.06 6.50
N PHE A 17 -19.15 2.09 6.82
CA PHE A 17 -19.02 0.82 6.09
C PHE A 17 -19.33 -0.40 6.97
N GLY A 18 -19.53 -0.21 8.29
CA GLY A 18 -19.68 -1.29 9.25
C GLY A 18 -18.35 -1.69 9.91
N VAL A 19 -18.44 -2.60 10.88
CA VAL A 19 -17.28 -3.10 11.62
C VAL A 19 -16.53 -4.11 10.74
N PRO A 20 -15.24 -3.87 10.41
CA PRO A 20 -14.47 -4.81 9.60
C PRO A 20 -14.09 -6.05 10.41
N HIS A 21 -14.05 -7.22 9.77
CA HIS A 21 -13.56 -8.44 10.41
C HIS A 21 -12.05 -8.37 10.74
N THR A 22 -11.25 -7.73 9.89
CA THR A 22 -9.80 -7.63 10.06
C THR A 22 -9.31 -6.26 9.65
N LEU A 23 -8.45 -5.65 10.47
CA LEU A 23 -7.73 -4.43 10.15
C LEU A 23 -6.24 -4.75 10.01
N LEU A 24 -5.66 -4.44 8.86
CA LEU A 24 -4.23 -4.60 8.61
C LEU A 24 -3.54 -3.23 8.60
N THR A 25 -2.53 -3.04 9.44
CA THR A 25 -1.79 -1.77 9.56
C THR A 25 -0.28 -1.98 9.49
N ASP A 26 0.47 -0.92 9.23
CA ASP A 26 1.92 -0.95 9.40
C ASP A 26 2.33 -0.94 10.88
N ASN A 27 3.61 -1.22 11.17
CA ASN A 27 4.14 -1.22 12.53
C ASN A 27 4.38 0.20 13.09
N GLY A 28 3.62 1.20 12.62
CA GLY A 28 3.68 2.55 13.13
C GLY A 28 3.21 2.62 14.58
N PHE A 29 3.89 3.41 15.41
CA PHE A 29 3.54 3.59 16.83
C PHE A 29 2.09 4.03 17.06
N GLN A 30 1.49 4.71 16.09
CA GLN A 30 0.08 5.11 16.16
C GLN A 30 -0.91 3.95 16.06
N PHE A 31 -0.49 2.81 15.52
CA PHE A 31 -1.32 1.62 15.33
C PHE A 31 -1.02 0.53 16.35
N THR A 32 0.15 0.53 16.98
CA THR A 32 0.53 -0.46 18.01
C THR A 32 0.16 -0.05 19.44
N ASP A 33 -0.58 1.04 19.61
CA ASP A 33 -0.98 1.54 20.91
C ASP A 33 -2.01 0.64 21.62
N ARG A 34 -1.86 0.51 22.94
CA ARG A 34 -2.70 -0.36 23.76
C ARG A 34 -4.18 0.03 23.72
N LYS A 35 -4.49 1.34 23.78
CA LYS A 35 -5.89 1.81 23.80
C LYS A 35 -6.58 1.56 22.46
N LEU A 36 -5.84 1.66 21.36
CA LEU A 36 -6.38 1.34 20.04
C LEU A 36 -6.69 -0.16 19.94
N ASN A 37 -5.77 -1.02 20.40
CA ASN A 37 -6.00 -2.46 20.41
C ASN A 37 -7.19 -2.84 21.31
N GLU A 38 -7.27 -2.32 22.53
CA GLU A 38 -8.43 -2.52 23.43
C GLU A 38 -9.76 -2.10 22.77
N PHE A 39 -9.77 -1.00 22.02
CA PHE A 39 -10.94 -0.53 21.28
C PHE A 39 -11.33 -1.47 20.13
N LEU A 40 -10.35 -1.98 19.38
CA LEU A 40 -10.58 -2.90 18.26
C LEU A 40 -11.03 -4.28 18.77
N ASP A 41 -10.43 -4.77 19.86
CA ASP A 41 -10.79 -6.01 20.52
C ASP A 41 -12.23 -5.96 21.07
N GLY A 42 -12.64 -4.82 21.64
CA GLY A 42 -14.01 -4.59 22.09
C GLY A 42 -15.06 -4.61 20.96
N LEU A 43 -14.63 -4.54 19.70
CA LEU A 43 -15.46 -4.67 18.50
C LEU A 43 -15.22 -6.00 17.77
N GLU A 44 -14.45 -6.91 18.35
CA GLU A 44 -14.06 -8.20 17.76
C GLU A 44 -13.29 -8.07 16.42
N VAL A 45 -12.62 -6.93 16.22
CA VAL A 45 -11.82 -6.68 15.01
C VAL A 45 -10.45 -7.33 15.15
N GLN A 46 -10.11 -8.25 14.25
CA GLN A 46 -8.76 -8.83 14.22
C GLN A 46 -7.73 -7.82 13.72
N HIS A 47 -6.99 -7.20 14.63
CA HIS A 47 -5.93 -6.26 14.25
C HIS A 47 -4.62 -7.00 13.95
N LYS A 48 -4.16 -6.90 12.70
CA LYS A 48 -2.91 -7.50 12.22
C LYS A 48 -1.92 -6.38 11.86
N VAL A 49 -0.70 -6.50 12.33
CA VAL A 49 0.36 -5.51 12.06
C VAL A 49 1.37 -6.14 11.10
N THR A 50 1.72 -5.44 10.03
CA THR A 50 2.70 -5.94 9.06
C THR A 50 4.09 -5.98 9.68
N SER A 51 4.82 -7.09 9.47
CA SER A 51 6.23 -7.16 9.86
C SER A 51 7.06 -6.11 9.11
N VAL A 52 8.06 -5.55 9.81
CA VAL A 52 9.04 -4.62 9.24
C VAL A 52 9.78 -5.24 8.05
N GLU A 53 9.87 -6.56 7.98
CA GLU A 53 10.55 -7.31 6.93
C GLU A 53 9.67 -7.55 5.69
N HIS A 54 8.36 -7.31 5.76
CA HIS A 54 7.41 -7.50 4.65
C HIS A 54 6.49 -6.29 4.40
N PRO A 55 7.04 -5.14 3.94
CA PRO A 55 6.26 -3.94 3.59
C PRO A 55 5.20 -4.21 2.52
N GLN A 56 5.43 -5.22 1.67
CA GLN A 56 4.52 -5.64 0.60
C GLN A 56 3.11 -5.99 1.10
N THR A 57 2.98 -6.38 2.36
CA THR A 57 1.70 -6.71 2.99
C THR A 57 0.79 -5.47 3.10
N ASN A 58 1.38 -4.26 3.25
CA ASN A 58 0.66 -2.98 3.21
C ASN A 58 0.67 -2.34 1.80
N GLY A 59 1.11 -3.07 0.78
CA GLY A 59 1.37 -2.53 -0.56
C GLY A 59 0.14 -1.96 -1.25
N GLN A 60 -1.07 -2.42 -0.91
CA GLN A 60 -2.32 -1.85 -1.44
C GLN A 60 -2.53 -0.41 -0.97
N ALA A 61 -2.37 -0.15 0.33
CA ALA A 61 -2.50 1.19 0.88
C ALA A 61 -1.39 2.11 0.36
N GLU A 62 -0.15 1.63 0.26
CA GLU A 62 0.97 2.39 -0.31
C GLU A 62 0.73 2.74 -1.79
N SER A 63 0.20 1.80 -2.58
CA SER A 63 -0.13 2.03 -3.99
C SER A 63 -1.25 3.08 -4.14
N ALA A 64 -2.31 2.99 -3.34
CA ALA A 64 -3.37 3.99 -3.33
C ALA A 64 -2.85 5.38 -2.92
N ASN A 65 -2.03 5.44 -1.87
CA ASN A 65 -1.39 6.68 -1.42
C ASN A 65 -0.53 7.31 -2.53
N LYS A 66 0.20 6.49 -3.29
CA LYS A 66 1.01 6.98 -4.42
C LYS A 66 0.16 7.65 -5.50
N VAL A 67 -1.00 7.08 -5.83
CA VAL A 67 -1.93 7.68 -6.80
C VAL A 67 -2.49 8.99 -6.25
N ILE A 68 -2.99 9.00 -5.02
CA ILE A 68 -3.56 10.19 -4.37
C ILE A 68 -2.53 11.32 -4.30
N LEU A 69 -1.30 11.02 -3.88
CA LEU A 69 -0.22 12.01 -3.81
C LEU A 69 0.19 12.53 -5.20
N SER A 70 0.16 11.69 -6.23
CA SER A 70 0.43 12.11 -7.61
C SER A 70 -0.63 13.09 -8.10
N GLU A 71 -1.91 12.80 -7.87
CA GLU A 71 -3.02 13.68 -8.28
C GLU A 71 -3.04 14.99 -7.48
N LEU A 72 -2.77 14.94 -6.17
CA LEU A 72 -2.61 16.14 -5.35
C LEU A 72 -1.48 17.04 -5.88
N LYS A 73 -0.32 16.47 -6.23
CA LYS A 73 0.82 17.23 -6.77
C LYS A 73 0.46 17.94 -8.08
N LYS A 74 -0.30 17.27 -8.97
CA LYS A 74 -0.76 17.87 -10.23
C LYS A 74 -1.71 19.04 -9.99
N ARG A 75 -2.62 18.92 -9.02
CA ARG A 75 -3.61 19.97 -8.72
C ARG A 75 -3.02 21.19 -8.00
N LEU A 76 -2.09 20.97 -7.07
CA LEU A 76 -1.59 22.05 -6.21
C LEU A 76 -0.56 22.95 -6.90
N GLY A 77 0.16 22.45 -7.91
CA GLY A 77 1.24 23.22 -8.56
C GLY A 77 2.22 23.80 -7.52
N GLU A 78 2.36 25.13 -7.53
CA GLU A 78 3.19 25.87 -6.56
C GLU A 78 2.49 26.11 -5.20
N ALA A 79 1.16 26.01 -5.12
CA ALA A 79 0.36 26.26 -3.91
C ALA A 79 0.27 25.02 -2.98
N LYS A 80 1.42 24.47 -2.58
CA LYS A 80 1.52 23.20 -1.81
C LYS A 80 0.90 23.24 -0.40
N GLY A 81 0.61 24.44 0.14
CA GLY A 81 0.02 24.63 1.47
C GLY A 81 -1.47 24.28 1.56
N ALA A 82 -2.21 24.30 0.44
CA ALA A 82 -3.66 24.11 0.41
C ALA A 82 -4.10 22.64 0.22
N TRP A 83 -3.21 21.67 0.44
CA TRP A 83 -3.49 20.26 0.12
C TRP A 83 -4.68 19.68 0.88
N ALA A 84 -4.93 20.14 2.11
CA ALA A 84 -6.03 19.64 2.94
C ALA A 84 -7.40 20.01 2.35
N GLU A 85 -7.53 21.18 1.75
CA GLU A 85 -8.76 21.67 1.11
C GLU A 85 -9.04 20.94 -0.22
N GLN A 86 -7.97 20.54 -0.93
CA GLN A 86 -8.06 19.84 -2.21
C GLN A 86 -8.22 18.32 -2.07
N LEU A 87 -7.95 17.77 -0.87
CA LEU A 87 -8.00 16.33 -0.61
C LEU A 87 -9.37 15.70 -0.91
N PRO A 88 -10.52 16.29 -0.52
CA PRO A 88 -11.83 15.72 -0.83
C PRO A 88 -12.08 15.54 -2.33
N GLU A 89 -11.67 16.52 -3.15
CA GLU A 89 -11.83 16.47 -4.61
C GLU A 89 -10.96 15.39 -5.25
N VAL A 90 -9.71 15.25 -4.79
CA VAL A 90 -8.81 14.19 -5.28
C VAL A 90 -9.33 12.82 -4.88
N LEU A 91 -9.80 12.66 -3.64
CA LEU A 91 -10.38 11.41 -3.18
C LEU A 91 -11.67 11.07 -3.95
N TRP A 92 -12.48 12.07 -4.30
CA TRP A 92 -13.66 11.87 -5.12
C TRP A 92 -13.30 11.38 -6.53
N ALA A 93 -12.37 12.06 -7.19
CA ALA A 93 -11.88 11.65 -8.52
C ALA A 93 -11.30 10.23 -8.49
N TYR A 94 -10.50 9.89 -7.47
CA TYR A 94 -9.96 8.54 -7.30
C TYR A 94 -11.07 7.48 -7.16
N ARG A 95 -12.11 7.75 -6.37
CA ARG A 95 -13.23 6.83 -6.14
C ARG A 95 -14.10 6.64 -7.39
N CYS A 96 -14.19 7.63 -8.26
CA CYS A 96 -15.02 7.58 -9.49
C CYS A 96 -14.23 7.16 -10.73
N THR A 97 -12.92 6.91 -10.63
CA THR A 97 -12.08 6.50 -11.77
C THR A 97 -11.83 5.00 -11.71
N PRO A 98 -12.05 4.25 -12.82
CA PRO A 98 -11.72 2.83 -12.87
C PRO A 98 -10.23 2.57 -12.57
N GLN A 99 -9.95 1.65 -11.65
CA GLN A 99 -8.55 1.32 -11.31
C GLN A 99 -8.02 0.27 -12.26
N SER A 100 -6.79 0.42 -12.75
CA SER A 100 -6.20 -0.55 -13.69
C SER A 100 -6.10 -1.97 -13.12
N THR A 101 -6.02 -2.11 -11.79
CA THR A 101 -5.92 -3.39 -11.09
C THR A 101 -7.26 -4.12 -10.99
N THR A 102 -8.38 -3.42 -10.89
CA THR A 102 -9.73 -4.04 -10.75
C THR A 102 -10.58 -3.88 -12.00
N GLN A 103 -10.22 -2.95 -12.88
CA GLN A 103 -11.01 -2.45 -14.03
C GLN A 103 -12.36 -1.85 -13.63
N GLU A 104 -12.56 -1.56 -12.34
CA GLU A 104 -13.79 -1.04 -11.76
C GLU A 104 -13.52 0.19 -10.91
N THR A 105 -14.55 1.03 -10.70
CA THR A 105 -14.44 2.20 -9.81
C THR A 105 -14.54 1.76 -8.34
N PRO A 106 -13.71 2.30 -7.42
CA PRO A 106 -13.85 2.00 -6.00
C PRO A 106 -15.23 2.36 -5.45
N PHE A 107 -15.89 3.39 -6.00
CA PHE A 107 -17.24 3.78 -5.60
C PHE A 107 -18.26 2.67 -5.92
N ARG A 108 -18.24 2.13 -7.15
CA ARG A 108 -19.15 1.04 -7.56
C ARG A 108 -18.93 -0.22 -6.75
N LEU A 109 -17.68 -0.60 -6.47
CA LEU A 109 -17.39 -1.78 -5.67
C LEU A 109 -17.94 -1.68 -4.24
N VAL A 110 -17.97 -0.48 -3.66
CA VAL A 110 -18.49 -0.25 -2.31
C VAL A 110 -20.02 -0.11 -2.30
N TYR A 111 -20.57 0.70 -3.19
CA TYR A 111 -21.98 1.11 -3.14
C TYR A 111 -22.90 0.37 -4.11
N GLY A 112 -22.35 -0.44 -5.01
CA GLY A 112 -23.11 -1.21 -6.01
C GLY A 112 -23.57 -0.42 -7.23
N SER A 113 -23.37 0.90 -7.26
CA SER A 113 -23.71 1.75 -8.40
C SER A 113 -22.59 2.74 -8.70
N ASP A 114 -22.56 3.25 -9.93
CA ASP A 114 -21.65 4.35 -10.27
C ASP A 114 -22.09 5.66 -9.61
N ALA A 115 -21.10 6.51 -9.34
CA ALA A 115 -21.34 7.86 -8.83
C ALA A 115 -21.64 8.82 -9.98
N MET A 116 -22.60 9.73 -9.79
CA MET A 116 -22.79 10.87 -10.69
C MET A 116 -21.60 11.83 -10.56
N ILE A 117 -20.90 12.08 -11.67
CA ILE A 117 -19.70 12.94 -11.70
C ILE A 117 -20.02 14.32 -12.31
N PRO A 118 -19.29 15.40 -11.95
CA PRO A 118 -19.62 16.75 -12.42
C PRO A 118 -19.69 16.93 -13.94
N VAL A 119 -18.91 16.17 -14.72
CA VAL A 119 -18.96 16.23 -16.19
C VAL A 119 -20.33 15.79 -16.74
N GLU A 120 -21.00 14.86 -16.06
CA GLU A 120 -22.34 14.37 -16.43
C GLU A 120 -23.47 15.35 -16.08
N ILE A 121 -23.15 16.41 -15.32
CA ILE A 121 -24.08 17.49 -14.97
C ILE A 121 -24.05 18.60 -16.03
N GLY A 122 -22.85 18.93 -16.53
CA GLY A 122 -22.61 20.03 -17.47
C GLY A 122 -22.92 19.69 -18.93
N GLU A 123 -22.55 18.49 -19.37
CA GLU A 123 -23.12 17.86 -20.56
C GLU A 123 -24.45 17.23 -20.13
N THR A 124 -25.51 17.31 -20.91
CA THR A 124 -26.77 16.59 -20.60
C THR A 124 -26.52 15.09 -20.74
N SER A 125 -25.93 14.49 -19.71
CA SER A 125 -25.64 13.05 -19.71
C SER A 125 -26.91 12.28 -19.98
N PHE A 126 -26.76 11.12 -20.63
CA PHE A 126 -27.89 10.24 -20.93
C PHE A 126 -28.70 9.92 -19.67
N HIS A 127 -28.02 9.78 -18.51
CA HIS A 127 -28.65 9.58 -17.20
C HIS A 127 -29.63 10.69 -16.82
N ARG A 128 -29.32 11.95 -17.16
CA ARG A 128 -30.14 13.11 -16.81
C ARG A 128 -31.17 13.44 -17.87
N ALA A 129 -30.81 13.31 -19.14
CA ALA A 129 -31.69 13.58 -20.27
C ALA A 129 -32.85 12.56 -20.37
N HIS A 130 -32.59 11.30 -19.99
CA HIS A 130 -33.55 10.20 -20.04
C HIS A 130 -33.85 9.63 -18.65
N PHE A 131 -33.83 10.48 -17.62
CA PHE A 131 -34.23 10.06 -16.29
C PHE A 131 -35.71 9.67 -16.28
N ASP A 132 -35.97 8.43 -15.92
CA ASP A 132 -37.30 7.89 -15.64
C ASP A 132 -37.22 7.15 -14.32
N GLU A 133 -38.12 7.48 -13.41
CA GLU A 133 -38.07 7.00 -12.02
C GLU A 133 -38.26 5.48 -11.95
N ALA A 134 -39.21 4.93 -12.70
CA ALA A 134 -39.48 3.50 -12.73
C ALA A 134 -38.30 2.71 -13.33
N SER A 135 -37.72 3.20 -14.43
CA SER A 135 -36.52 2.64 -15.05
C SER A 135 -35.30 2.70 -14.12
N ASN A 136 -35.13 3.80 -13.38
CA ASN A 136 -34.02 3.96 -12.45
C ASN A 136 -34.12 2.99 -11.26
N GLU A 137 -35.32 2.85 -10.68
CA GLU A 137 -35.57 1.87 -9.61
C GLU A 137 -35.31 0.44 -10.09
N ALA A 138 -35.76 0.08 -11.29
CA ALA A 138 -35.47 -1.22 -11.90
C ALA A 138 -33.96 -1.45 -12.08
N LYS A 139 -33.22 -0.45 -12.57
CA LYS A 139 -31.76 -0.51 -12.71
C LYS A 139 -31.05 -0.66 -11.35
N LEU A 140 -31.53 0.04 -10.32
CA LEU A 140 -30.95 -0.06 -8.98
C LEU A 140 -31.09 -1.49 -8.42
N ARG A 141 -32.24 -2.13 -8.63
CA ARG A 141 -32.44 -3.54 -8.27
C ARG A 141 -31.52 -4.47 -9.03
N THR A 142 -31.41 -4.31 -10.35
CA THR A 142 -30.46 -5.08 -11.17
C THR A 142 -29.01 -4.90 -10.70
N ASN A 143 -28.62 -3.69 -10.30
CA ASN A 143 -27.30 -3.42 -9.73
C ASN A 143 -27.09 -4.18 -8.42
N LEU A 144 -28.10 -4.24 -7.54
CA LEU A 144 -28.04 -5.02 -6.30
C LEU A 144 -27.91 -6.52 -6.58
N ASP A 145 -28.60 -7.03 -7.60
CA ASP A 145 -28.52 -8.45 -7.97
C ASP A 145 -27.15 -8.82 -8.56
N THR A 146 -26.47 -7.87 -9.23
CA THR A 146 -25.23 -8.12 -9.97
C THR A 146 -23.97 -7.63 -9.24
N VAL A 147 -24.09 -6.90 -8.13
CA VAL A 147 -22.93 -6.30 -7.44
C VAL A 147 -21.91 -7.32 -6.98
N GLU A 148 -22.35 -8.49 -6.50
CA GLU A 148 -21.44 -9.56 -6.07
C GLU A 148 -20.67 -10.15 -7.26
N GLU A 149 -21.33 -10.32 -8.42
CA GLU A 149 -20.65 -10.77 -9.64
C GLU A 149 -19.59 -9.76 -10.10
N VAL A 150 -19.90 -8.46 -10.01
CA VAL A 150 -18.93 -7.39 -10.32
C VAL A 150 -17.74 -7.44 -9.36
N ARG A 151 -17.98 -7.66 -8.05
CA ARG A 151 -16.92 -7.79 -7.03
C ARG A 151 -16.04 -9.02 -7.30
N ASP A 152 -16.65 -10.16 -7.59
CA ASP A 152 -15.92 -11.39 -7.91
C ASP A 152 -15.06 -11.24 -9.16
N ARG A 153 -15.62 -10.64 -10.21
CA ARG A 153 -14.86 -10.33 -11.43
C ARG A 153 -13.69 -9.39 -11.13
N ALA A 154 -13.90 -8.34 -10.34
CA ALA A 154 -12.84 -7.42 -9.95
C ALA A 154 -11.72 -8.12 -9.16
N LEU A 155 -12.06 -9.08 -8.28
CA LEU A 155 -11.09 -9.89 -7.55
C LEU A 155 -10.25 -10.76 -8.50
N VAL A 156 -10.87 -11.42 -9.47
CA VAL A 156 -10.16 -12.22 -10.48
C VAL A 156 -9.20 -11.36 -11.30
N VAL A 157 -9.64 -10.19 -11.75
CA VAL A 157 -8.80 -9.24 -12.51
C VAL A 157 -7.64 -8.71 -11.66
N ALA A 158 -7.89 -8.42 -10.37
CA ALA A 158 -6.86 -7.98 -9.44
C ALA A 158 -5.79 -9.05 -9.22
N GLU A 159 -6.17 -10.30 -9.02
CA GLU A 159 -5.23 -11.40 -8.84
C GLU A 159 -4.44 -11.68 -10.14
N ALA A 160 -5.11 -11.69 -11.30
CA ALA A 160 -4.43 -11.81 -12.59
C ALA A 160 -3.41 -10.69 -12.82
N THR A 161 -3.77 -9.45 -12.46
CA THR A 161 -2.89 -8.28 -12.57
C THR A 161 -1.69 -8.40 -11.63
N LYS A 162 -1.91 -8.79 -10.38
CA LYS A 162 -0.86 -9.06 -9.39
C LYS A 162 0.11 -10.13 -9.89
N GLN A 163 -0.38 -11.23 -10.46
CA GLN A 163 0.45 -12.28 -11.03
C GLN A 163 1.27 -11.79 -12.23
N ARG A 164 0.70 -10.97 -13.12
CA ARG A 164 1.42 -10.34 -14.24
C ARG A 164 2.56 -9.45 -13.74
N TYR A 165 2.30 -8.62 -12.73
CA TYR A 165 3.34 -7.79 -12.11
C TYR A 165 4.43 -8.62 -11.45
N LYS A 166 4.06 -9.68 -10.72
CA LYS A 166 5.02 -10.61 -10.11
C LYS A 166 5.92 -11.25 -11.18
N ARG A 167 5.34 -11.82 -12.24
CA ARG A 167 6.12 -12.43 -13.35
C ARG A 167 7.10 -11.44 -13.99
N ARG A 168 6.66 -10.20 -14.22
CA ARG A 168 7.51 -9.14 -14.79
C ARG A 168 8.62 -8.71 -13.83
N PHE A 169 8.35 -8.69 -12.53
CA PHE A 169 9.36 -8.41 -11.52
C PHE A 169 10.38 -9.55 -11.46
N ASP A 170 9.91 -10.78 -11.28
CA ASP A 170 10.73 -12.00 -11.19
C ASP A 170 11.61 -12.17 -12.44
N SER A 171 11.10 -11.87 -13.64
CA SER A 171 11.89 -11.94 -14.89
C SER A 171 13.03 -10.91 -14.97
N ARG A 172 12.99 -9.86 -14.15
CA ARG A 172 14.02 -8.80 -14.09
C ARG A 172 14.97 -8.99 -12.92
N VAL A 173 14.60 -9.76 -11.91
CA VAL A 173 15.46 -10.06 -10.77
C VAL A 173 16.57 -10.98 -11.24
N LYS A 174 17.81 -10.49 -11.16
CA LYS A 174 18.99 -11.35 -11.29
C LYS A 174 19.27 -11.97 -9.92
N PRO A 175 19.18 -13.30 -9.75
CA PRO A 175 19.52 -13.94 -8.49
C PRO A 175 20.97 -13.60 -8.11
N ARG A 176 21.16 -13.09 -6.90
CA ARG A 176 22.49 -12.97 -6.30
C ARG A 176 22.61 -14.10 -5.31
N GLU A 177 23.43 -15.08 -5.67
CA GLU A 177 23.76 -16.19 -4.79
C GLU A 177 25.02 -15.82 -4.01
N PHE A 178 24.94 -16.00 -2.69
CA PHE A 178 26.06 -15.91 -1.78
C PHE A 178 26.13 -17.20 -0.99
N ARG A 179 27.35 -17.68 -0.74
CA ARG A 179 27.62 -18.88 0.06
C ARG A 179 28.08 -18.48 1.45
N GLU A 180 27.86 -19.37 2.42
CA GLU A 180 28.45 -19.20 3.74
C GLU A 180 29.98 -19.08 3.61
N GLY A 181 30.56 -18.08 4.27
CA GLY A 181 31.98 -17.75 4.15
C GLY A 181 32.30 -16.65 3.13
N ASP A 182 31.40 -16.31 2.21
CA ASP A 182 31.64 -15.25 1.22
C ASP A 182 31.80 -13.89 1.89
N LEU A 183 32.75 -13.09 1.41
CA LEU A 183 32.93 -11.71 1.83
C LEU A 183 32.02 -10.80 1.01
N VAL A 184 31.25 -9.97 1.72
CA VAL A 184 30.29 -9.06 1.11
C VAL A 184 30.41 -7.65 1.68
N ARG A 185 30.16 -6.66 0.82
CA ARG A 185 29.80 -5.30 1.23
C ARG A 185 28.30 -5.20 1.37
N ARG A 186 27.87 -4.38 2.30
CA ARG A 186 26.47 -4.15 2.64
C ARG A 186 26.11 -2.71 2.34
N ALA A 187 24.87 -2.46 1.91
CA ALA A 187 24.41 -1.12 1.59
C ALA A 187 24.21 -0.29 2.87
N THR A 188 24.81 0.90 2.91
CA THR A 188 24.66 1.86 4.01
C THR A 188 23.32 2.58 3.86
N GLY A 189 22.30 2.18 4.62
CA GLY A 189 21.03 2.89 4.68
C GLY A 189 21.20 4.33 5.20
N GLU A 190 20.32 5.26 4.83
CA GLU A 190 20.45 6.68 5.17
C GLU A 190 20.61 6.93 6.68
N ALA A 191 19.92 6.15 7.52
CA ALA A 191 20.02 6.24 8.97
C ALA A 191 21.40 5.83 9.55
N ARG A 192 22.28 5.22 8.75
CA ARG A 192 23.62 4.76 9.17
C ARG A 192 24.75 5.51 8.48
N LYS A 193 24.43 6.47 7.60
CA LYS A 193 25.43 7.36 7.03
C LYS A 193 25.94 8.28 8.15
N ASP A 194 27.25 8.48 8.19
CA ASP A 194 27.85 9.45 9.11
C ASP A 194 27.27 10.84 8.80
N PRO A 195 26.56 11.48 9.75
CA PRO A 195 25.98 12.82 9.54
C PRO A 195 27.04 13.86 9.15
N ARG A 196 28.31 13.65 9.55
CA ARG A 196 29.43 14.54 9.24
C ARG A 196 29.88 14.46 7.78
N GLN A 197 29.69 13.32 7.13
CA GLN A 197 30.07 13.11 5.74
C GLN A 197 28.94 13.48 4.77
N GLY A 198 27.70 13.62 5.27
CA GLY A 198 26.55 14.07 4.50
C GLY A 198 26.34 13.25 3.22
N LYS A 199 26.09 13.93 2.10
CA LYS A 199 25.86 13.29 0.78
C LYS A 199 27.07 12.51 0.24
N LEU A 200 28.26 12.74 0.78
CA LEU A 200 29.51 12.10 0.33
C LEU A 200 29.85 10.82 1.10
N ALA A 201 29.02 10.43 2.08
CA ALA A 201 29.22 9.18 2.81
C ALA A 201 29.17 7.96 1.87
N PRO A 202 30.08 6.97 2.04
CA PRO A 202 30.05 5.74 1.25
C PRO A 202 28.69 5.03 1.34
N ASN A 203 28.12 4.70 0.19
CA ASN A 203 26.85 3.96 0.12
C ASN A 203 26.98 2.47 0.47
N TRP A 204 28.20 1.98 0.72
CA TRP A 204 28.49 0.58 1.01
C TRP A 204 29.50 0.44 2.15
N ASP A 205 29.15 -0.31 3.20
CA ASP A 205 29.99 -0.64 4.35
C ASP A 205 30.45 -2.11 4.35
N GLY A 206 31.47 -2.43 5.14
CA GLY A 206 32.11 -3.75 5.19
C GLY A 206 33.62 -3.71 4.87
N PRO A 207 34.28 -4.86 4.72
CA PRO A 207 33.71 -6.18 4.45
C PRO A 207 33.07 -6.90 5.64
N PHE A 208 32.07 -7.73 5.35
CA PHE A 208 31.41 -8.66 6.28
C PHE A 208 31.46 -10.07 5.70
N ARG A 209 31.27 -11.10 6.53
CA ARG A 209 31.18 -12.49 6.07
C ARG A 209 29.73 -12.97 6.12
N ILE A 210 29.31 -13.74 5.12
CA ILE A 210 28.02 -14.45 5.15
C ILE A 210 28.12 -15.57 6.18
N ARG A 211 27.27 -15.51 7.21
CA ARG A 211 27.17 -16.55 8.23
C ARG A 211 26.17 -17.63 7.81
N HIS A 212 24.97 -17.24 7.38
CA HIS A 212 23.92 -18.17 6.96
C HIS A 212 23.08 -17.64 5.79
N ASN A 213 22.68 -18.53 4.88
CA ASN A 213 21.66 -18.28 3.86
C ASN A 213 20.30 -18.80 4.34
N LEU A 214 19.26 -17.96 4.30
CA LEU A 214 17.91 -18.31 4.73
C LEU A 214 17.03 -18.86 3.59
N ASN A 215 17.61 -19.11 2.40
CA ASN A 215 16.97 -19.69 1.21
C ASN A 215 15.72 -18.93 0.69
N ASN A 216 15.54 -17.68 1.12
CA ASN A 216 14.48 -16.78 0.69
C ASN A 216 15.04 -15.45 0.15
N GLY A 217 16.33 -15.42 -0.19
CA GLY A 217 17.05 -14.22 -0.59
C GLY A 217 17.50 -13.32 0.57
N ALA A 218 17.32 -13.75 1.83
CA ALA A 218 17.87 -13.09 3.02
C ALA A 218 19.07 -13.86 3.61
N PHE A 219 20.02 -13.12 4.16
CA PHE A 219 21.28 -13.63 4.69
C PHE A 219 21.56 -13.07 6.09
N LYS A 220 22.17 -13.89 6.95
CA LYS A 220 22.78 -13.42 8.20
C LYS A 220 24.25 -13.14 7.96
N LEU A 221 24.72 -12.03 8.52
CA LEU A 221 26.10 -11.58 8.39
C LEU A 221 26.84 -11.69 9.73
N GLU A 222 28.15 -11.73 9.67
CA GLU A 222 29.04 -11.57 10.80
C GLU A 222 30.18 -10.58 10.47
N TYR A 223 30.72 -9.95 11.51
CA TYR A 223 31.96 -9.18 11.41
C TYR A 223 33.13 -10.13 11.13
N LEU A 224 34.23 -9.59 10.59
CA LEU A 224 35.45 -10.38 10.38
C LEU A 224 36.02 -10.97 11.68
N SER A 225 35.70 -10.37 12.82
CA SER A 225 36.01 -10.86 14.17
C SER A 225 35.20 -12.10 14.59
N GLY A 226 34.18 -12.50 13.81
CA GLY A 226 33.27 -13.60 14.12
C GLY A 226 32.02 -13.19 14.92
N GLU A 227 31.88 -11.92 15.28
CA GLU A 227 30.67 -11.44 15.97
C GLU A 227 29.46 -11.39 15.02
N PRO A 228 28.30 -11.93 15.41
CA PRO A 228 27.13 -11.96 14.54
C PRO A 228 26.43 -10.60 14.46
N ILE A 229 25.96 -10.27 13.27
CA ILE A 229 25.11 -9.09 13.05
C ILE A 229 23.65 -9.50 13.30
N PRO A 230 22.92 -8.86 14.23
CA PRO A 230 21.60 -9.32 14.67
C PRO A 230 20.52 -9.34 13.58
N ARG A 231 20.65 -8.48 12.55
CA ARG A 231 19.65 -8.30 11.49
C ARG A 231 19.93 -9.19 10.28
N THR A 232 18.87 -9.62 9.62
CA THR A 232 18.89 -10.28 8.32
C THR A 232 19.01 -9.25 7.20
N TRP A 233 19.60 -9.64 6.07
CA TRP A 233 19.90 -8.76 4.95
C TRP A 233 19.46 -9.36 3.63
N ASN A 234 18.65 -8.63 2.87
CA ASN A 234 18.25 -9.05 1.53
C ASN A 234 19.44 -9.00 0.56
N SER A 235 19.50 -9.95 -0.36
CA SER A 235 20.55 -10.09 -1.40
C SER A 235 20.77 -8.80 -2.22
N THR A 236 19.72 -8.00 -2.42
CA THR A 236 19.78 -6.71 -3.13
C THR A 236 20.66 -5.67 -2.43
N HIS A 237 20.73 -5.74 -1.09
CA HIS A 237 21.55 -4.87 -0.24
C HIS A 237 22.97 -5.40 0.00
N LEU A 238 23.36 -6.50 -0.67
CA LEU A 238 24.68 -7.10 -0.57
C LEU A 238 25.39 -7.10 -1.93
N LYS A 239 26.71 -6.95 -1.91
CA LYS A 239 27.60 -7.09 -3.07
C LYS A 239 28.80 -7.92 -2.67
N MET A 240 29.29 -8.77 -3.56
CA MET A 240 30.57 -9.46 -3.31
C MET A 240 31.69 -8.44 -3.11
N TYR A 241 32.52 -8.74 -2.11
CA TYR A 241 33.77 -8.06 -1.87
C TYR A 241 34.88 -8.88 -2.54
N TYR A 242 35.56 -8.27 -3.51
CA TYR A 242 36.73 -8.83 -4.15
C TYR A 242 37.93 -8.04 -3.63
N SER A 243 38.93 -8.74 -3.08
CA SER A 243 40.18 -8.15 -2.60
C SER A 243 41.09 -7.76 -3.76
#